data_AF-A0A0C3FFG7-F1
#
_entry.id   AF-A0A0C3FFG7-F1
#
_cell.length_a   1.000
_cell.length_b   1.000
_cell.length_c   1.000
_cell.angle_alpha   90.00
_cell.angle_beta   90.00
_cell.angle_gamma   90.00
#
_symmetry.space_group_name_H-M   'P 1'
#
loop_
_entity.id
_entity.type
_entity.pdbx_description
1 polymer ?
#
loop_
_entity_poly.entity_id
_entity_poly.type
_entity_poly.pdbx_seq_one_letter_code
_entity_poly.pdbx_strand_id
1 'polypeptide(L)'
;MPEVAEKLRDHRFLYDRDPKTPKDHLDGHLCNLCILKTLQCVLHGPALVKRGSRSAKARKVNAQLWGCNEVTIAMLAFAATVVYFILSGEAEFTEQGVDHDFRHFYETRITLLTKESQKKGEHFQELIDYFNRELFPETTEPQGSMDNEEMELSKAIDDEEN
;
A
#
# COMPACT_ATOMS: atom_id res chain seq x y z
N MET A 1 14.84 23.53 -3.61
CA MET A 1 15.08 22.86 -2.31
C MET A 1 16.18 21.82 -2.50
N PRO A 2 17.41 22.06 -2.02
CA PRO A 2 18.56 21.18 -2.28
C PRO A 2 18.37 19.74 -1.77
N GLU A 3 17.74 19.59 -0.60
CA GLU A 3 17.50 18.31 0.06
C GLU A 3 16.53 17.39 -0.70
N VAL A 4 15.54 17.96 -1.39
CA VAL A 4 14.59 17.21 -2.23
C VAL A 4 15.27 16.69 -3.50
N ALA A 5 16.13 17.50 -4.12
CA ALA A 5 16.90 17.11 -5.30
C ALA A 5 17.92 15.98 -5.01
N GLU A 6 18.43 15.89 -3.78
CA GLU A 6 19.30 14.79 -3.35
C GLU A 6 18.53 13.48 -3.16
N LYS A 7 17.34 13.53 -2.54
CA LYS A 7 16.48 12.34 -2.35
C LYS A 7 15.94 11.77 -3.67
N LEU A 8 15.81 12.59 -4.71
CA LEU A 8 15.41 12.17 -6.05
C LEU A 8 16.49 11.39 -6.79
N ARG A 9 17.75 11.86 -6.74
CA ARG A 9 18.88 11.28 -7.49
C ARG A 9 19.14 9.82 -7.13
N ASP A 10 18.93 9.46 -5.86
CA ASP A 10 19.17 8.11 -5.34
C ASP A 10 17.87 7.34 -5.06
N HIS A 11 16.71 7.89 -5.43
CA HIS A 11 15.39 7.34 -5.06
C HIS A 11 15.21 7.04 -3.56
N ARG A 12 15.90 7.77 -2.68
CA ARG A 12 15.88 7.55 -1.22
C ARG A 12 14.49 7.72 -0.60
N PHE A 13 13.60 8.46 -1.27
CA PHE A 13 12.22 8.61 -0.82
C PHE A 13 11.44 7.29 -0.79
N LEU A 14 11.93 6.22 -1.43
CA LEU A 14 11.32 4.90 -1.37
C LEU A 14 11.56 4.20 -0.02
N TYR A 15 12.56 4.63 0.75
CA TYR A 15 13.01 3.96 1.96
C TYR A 15 12.62 4.73 3.22
N ASP A 16 12.32 4.01 4.31
CA ASP A 16 12.08 4.62 5.62
C ASP A 16 13.38 5.16 6.24
N ARG A 17 14.52 4.54 5.90
CA ARG A 17 15.89 4.88 6.33
C ARG A 17 16.84 4.73 5.15
N ASP A 18 17.92 5.51 5.16
CA ASP A 18 18.96 5.38 4.13
C ASP A 18 19.57 3.97 4.19
N PRO A 19 19.52 3.18 3.10
CA PRO A 19 20.05 1.83 3.10
C PRO A 19 21.58 1.87 3.24
N LYS A 20 22.14 1.00 4.08
CA LYS A 20 23.59 1.02 4.40
C LYS A 20 24.38 -0.02 3.60
N THR A 21 23.70 -1.05 3.10
CA THR A 21 24.28 -2.08 2.23
C THR A 21 23.43 -2.31 0.99
N PRO A 22 23.99 -2.81 -0.13
CA PRO A 22 23.19 -3.16 -1.32
C PRO A 22 22.08 -4.19 -1.05
N LYS A 23 22.22 -5.01 0.00
CA LYS A 23 21.17 -5.95 0.43
C LYS A 23 20.03 -5.20 1.13
N ASP A 24 20.35 -4.17 1.90
CA ASP A 24 19.38 -3.27 2.55
C ASP A 24 18.59 -2.44 1.53
N HIS A 25 19.03 -2.33 0.27
CA HIS A 25 18.23 -1.65 -0.77
C HIS A 25 16.93 -2.40 -1.10
N LEU A 26 16.77 -3.65 -0.64
CA LEU A 26 15.50 -4.37 -0.68
C LEU A 26 14.76 -4.24 0.66
N ASP A 27 15.50 -4.22 1.77
CA ASP A 27 14.97 -4.05 3.12
C ASP A 27 14.44 -2.62 3.33
N GLY A 28 13.11 -2.46 3.41
CA GLY A 28 12.48 -1.16 3.54
C GLY A 28 12.18 -0.45 2.21
N HIS A 29 12.40 -1.11 1.06
CA HIS A 29 11.95 -0.60 -0.23
C HIS A 29 10.43 -0.44 -0.25
N LEU A 30 9.94 0.77 -0.55
CA LEU A 30 8.53 1.20 -0.50
C LEU A 30 7.91 1.34 0.90
N CYS A 31 8.69 1.18 1.97
CA CYS A 31 8.21 1.37 3.33
C CYS A 31 8.20 2.84 3.79
N ASN A 32 8.61 3.78 2.95
CA ASN A 32 8.52 5.20 3.32
C ASN A 32 7.06 5.63 3.52
N LEU A 33 6.80 6.34 4.62
CA LEU A 33 5.46 6.79 5.01
C LEU A 33 4.75 7.63 3.93
N CYS A 34 5.49 8.28 3.02
CA CYS A 34 4.89 9.01 1.89
C CYS A 34 4.14 8.10 0.91
N ILE A 35 4.57 6.84 0.75
CA ILE A 35 3.91 5.85 -0.11
C ILE A 35 2.56 5.47 0.50
N LEU A 36 2.55 5.14 1.81
CA LEU A 36 1.33 4.84 2.54
C LEU A 36 0.35 6.02 2.50
N LYS A 37 0.82 7.25 2.78
CA LYS A 37 -0.03 8.44 2.75
C LYS A 37 -0.61 8.72 1.37
N THR A 38 0.14 8.45 0.31
CA THR A 38 -0.35 8.57 -1.07
C THR A 38 -1.50 7.59 -1.31
N LEU A 39 -1.35 6.32 -0.93
CA LEU A 39 -2.43 5.33 -1.05
C LEU A 39 -3.63 5.67 -0.16
N GLN A 40 -3.41 6.10 1.08
CA GLN A 40 -4.48 6.56 1.96
C GLN A 40 -5.27 7.72 1.34
N CYS A 41 -4.58 8.68 0.73
CA CYS A 41 -5.22 9.80 0.05
C CYS A 41 -6.05 9.33 -1.16
N VAL A 42 -5.50 8.44 -1.99
CA VAL A 42 -6.17 7.92 -3.19
C VAL A 42 -7.38 7.05 -2.84
N LEU A 43 -7.24 6.17 -1.84
CA LEU A 43 -8.23 5.15 -1.51
C LEU A 43 -9.28 5.62 -0.50
N HIS A 44 -8.90 6.42 0.48
CA HIS A 44 -9.77 6.84 1.59
C HIS A 44 -10.01 8.35 1.65
N GLY A 45 -9.33 9.11 0.80
CA GLY A 45 -9.44 10.55 0.70
C GLY A 45 -8.49 11.31 1.62
N PRO A 46 -8.27 12.61 1.34
CA PRO A 46 -7.27 13.43 2.03
C PRO A 46 -7.58 13.71 3.51
N ALA A 47 -8.83 13.51 3.94
CA ALA A 47 -9.22 13.69 5.34
C ALA A 47 -8.50 12.68 6.25
N LEU A 48 -8.35 11.43 5.81
CA LEU A 48 -7.67 10.38 6.57
C LEU A 48 -6.21 10.78 6.82
N VAL A 49 -5.52 11.28 5.79
CA VAL A 49 -4.12 11.71 5.91
C VAL A 49 -3.96 12.94 6.81
N LYS A 50 -4.89 13.90 6.76
CA LYS A 50 -4.79 15.16 7.52
C LYS A 50 -5.24 15.04 8.98
N ARG A 51 -6.23 14.19 9.26
CA ARG A 51 -6.92 14.14 10.57
C ARG A 51 -6.83 12.78 11.26
N GLY A 52 -6.23 11.78 10.62
CA GLY A 52 -6.19 10.40 11.12
C GLY A 52 -7.54 9.69 11.08
N SER A 53 -8.59 10.32 10.53
CA SER A 53 -9.93 9.75 10.44
C SER A 53 -10.62 10.16 9.16
N ARG A 54 -11.56 9.32 8.69
CA ARG A 54 -12.36 9.60 7.50
C ARG A 54 -13.25 10.82 7.72
N SER A 55 -13.56 11.52 6.64
CA SER A 55 -14.56 12.58 6.68
C SER A 55 -15.92 12.01 7.06
N ALA A 56 -16.56 12.56 8.09
CA ALA A 56 -17.93 12.19 8.48
C ALA A 56 -18.97 12.40 7.36
N LYS A 57 -18.64 13.20 6.34
CA LYS A 57 -19.51 13.43 5.16
C LYS A 57 -19.29 12.40 4.04
N ALA A 58 -18.21 11.62 4.09
CA ALA A 58 -17.91 10.62 3.07
C ALA A 58 -18.73 9.35 3.34
N ARG A 59 -19.75 9.11 2.51
CA ARG A 59 -20.63 7.93 2.63
C ARG A 59 -19.93 6.61 2.26
N LYS A 60 -19.01 6.67 1.30
CA LYS A 60 -18.16 5.55 0.87
C LYS A 60 -16.77 6.09 0.52
N VAL A 61 -15.75 5.26 0.69
CA VAL A 61 -14.38 5.55 0.25
C VAL A 61 -14.10 4.98 -1.14
N ASN A 62 -13.09 5.48 -1.84
CA ASN A 62 -12.75 5.02 -3.18
C ASN A 62 -12.40 3.54 -3.21
N ALA A 63 -11.69 3.03 -2.20
CA ALA A 63 -11.45 1.59 -2.05
C ALA A 63 -12.74 0.76 -2.14
N GLN A 64 -13.79 1.16 -1.41
CA GLN A 64 -15.09 0.48 -1.45
C GLN A 64 -15.82 0.66 -2.77
N LEU A 65 -15.72 1.85 -3.39
CA LEU A 65 -16.35 2.12 -4.69
C LEU A 65 -15.70 1.32 -5.83
N TRP A 66 -14.40 1.06 -5.73
CA TRP A 66 -13.63 0.32 -6.72
C TRP A 66 -13.53 -1.17 -6.41
N GLY A 67 -14.05 -1.63 -5.26
CA GLY A 67 -13.96 -3.03 -4.83
C GLY A 67 -12.55 -3.46 -4.43
N CYS A 68 -11.69 -2.53 -4.01
CA CYS A 68 -10.37 -2.85 -3.48
C CYS A 68 -10.49 -3.31 -2.03
N ASN A 69 -9.98 -4.51 -1.76
CA ASN A 69 -9.93 -5.14 -0.43
C ASN A 69 -8.51 -5.54 -0.01
N GLU A 70 -7.54 -5.45 -0.92
CA GLU A 70 -6.13 -5.70 -0.66
C GLU A 70 -5.25 -4.78 -1.50
N VAL A 71 -4.01 -4.61 -1.06
CA VAL A 71 -2.97 -3.91 -1.79
C VAL A 71 -2.40 -4.80 -2.88
N THR A 72 -2.14 -4.21 -4.05
CA THR A 72 -1.50 -4.92 -5.16
C THR A 72 -0.12 -4.32 -5.45
N ILE A 73 0.73 -5.10 -6.12
CA ILE A 73 2.01 -4.64 -6.66
C ILE A 73 1.83 -3.37 -7.51
N ALA A 74 0.78 -3.34 -8.33
CA ALA A 74 0.47 -2.20 -9.18
C ALA A 74 0.14 -0.93 -8.39
N MET A 75 -0.57 -1.05 -7.27
CA MET A 75 -0.89 0.08 -6.39
C MET A 75 0.37 0.65 -5.73
N LEU A 76 1.27 -0.22 -5.26
CA LEU A 76 2.55 0.20 -4.66
C LEU A 76 3.44 0.91 -5.68
N ALA A 77 3.61 0.34 -6.87
CA ALA A 77 4.39 0.95 -7.96
C ALA A 77 3.77 2.29 -8.41
N PHE A 78 2.44 2.37 -8.50
CA PHE A 78 1.73 3.59 -8.84
C PHE A 78 1.97 4.69 -7.80
N ALA A 79 1.79 4.39 -6.51
CA ALA A 79 2.03 5.35 -5.44
C ALA A 79 3.47 5.87 -5.42
N ALA A 80 4.45 4.99 -5.63
CA ALA A 80 5.86 5.37 -5.76
C ALA A 80 6.09 6.32 -6.94
N THR A 81 5.44 6.07 -8.06
CA THR A 81 5.57 6.89 -9.28
C THR A 81 4.92 8.26 -9.10
N VAL A 82 3.75 8.32 -8.44
CA VAL A 82 3.09 9.59 -8.08
C VAL A 82 3.98 10.42 -7.17
N VAL A 83 4.59 9.80 -6.15
CA VAL A 83 5.52 10.51 -5.26
C VAL A 83 6.75 10.98 -6.05
N TYR A 84 7.30 10.15 -6.94
CA TYR A 84 8.42 10.54 -7.79
C TYR A 84 8.10 11.77 -8.63
N PHE A 85 6.93 11.77 -9.29
CA PHE A 85 6.42 12.91 -10.04
C PHE A 85 6.30 14.17 -9.18
N ILE A 86 5.64 14.08 -8.01
CA ILE A 86 5.47 15.24 -7.12
C ILE A 86 6.83 15.82 -6.70
N LEU A 87 7.79 14.95 -6.36
CA LEU A 87 9.11 15.38 -5.92
C LEU A 87 9.92 15.97 -7.08
N SER A 88 9.78 15.45 -8.29
CA SER A 88 10.47 15.94 -9.49
C SER A 88 10.18 17.40 -9.80
N GLY A 89 9.01 17.91 -9.38
CA GLY A 89 8.58 19.28 -9.65
C GLY A 89 8.16 19.52 -11.10
N GLU A 90 7.98 18.46 -11.89
CA GLU A 90 7.47 18.58 -13.25
C GLU A 90 6.02 19.09 -13.28
N ALA A 91 5.70 19.88 -14.30
CA ALA A 91 4.41 20.56 -14.40
C ALA A 91 3.25 19.60 -14.75
N GLU A 92 3.53 18.51 -15.45
CA GLU A 92 2.53 17.57 -15.95
C GLU A 92 2.95 16.13 -15.65
N PHE A 93 1.99 15.31 -15.22
CA PHE A 93 2.23 13.89 -14.98
C PHE A 93 1.93 13.07 -16.23
N THR A 94 2.96 12.88 -17.05
CA THR A 94 2.90 12.08 -18.29
C THR A 94 3.81 10.85 -18.17
N GLU A 95 3.82 9.96 -19.18
CA GLU A 95 4.72 8.79 -19.18
C GLU A 95 6.19 9.20 -19.18
N GLN A 96 6.51 10.27 -19.92
CA GLN A 96 7.86 10.78 -20.10
C GLN A 96 7.87 12.27 -19.76
N GLY A 97 8.52 12.58 -18.65
CA GLY A 97 8.81 13.94 -18.24
C GLY A 97 9.96 14.57 -19.01
N VAL A 98 10.25 15.84 -18.69
CA VAL A 98 11.38 16.58 -19.27
C VAL A 98 12.71 15.94 -18.87
N ASP A 99 12.85 15.60 -17.58
CA ASP A 99 14.08 15.05 -17.01
C ASP A 99 13.90 13.65 -16.41
N HIS A 100 12.65 13.17 -16.29
CA HIS A 100 12.33 11.92 -15.60
C HIS A 100 11.46 10.99 -16.46
N ASP A 101 11.84 9.72 -16.53
CA ASP A 101 11.05 8.68 -17.19
C ASP A 101 10.16 7.96 -16.16
N PHE A 102 8.92 8.45 -16.02
CA PHE A 102 7.95 7.93 -15.04
C PHE A 102 7.45 6.54 -15.41
N ARG A 103 7.34 6.25 -16.71
CA ARG A 103 6.96 4.94 -17.21
C ARG A 103 8.00 3.89 -16.86
N HIS A 104 9.26 4.14 -17.22
CA HIS A 104 10.35 3.23 -16.88
C HIS A 104 10.49 3.09 -15.36
N PHE A 105 10.26 4.17 -14.62
CA PHE A 105 10.22 4.13 -13.17
C PHE A 105 9.14 3.15 -12.67
N TYR A 106 7.90 3.27 -13.14
CA TYR A 106 6.80 2.39 -12.77
C TYR A 106 7.08 0.92 -13.14
N GLU A 107 7.44 0.65 -14.40
CA GLU A 107 7.68 -0.70 -14.92
C GLU A 107 8.82 -1.42 -14.18
N THR A 108 9.86 -0.67 -13.80
CA THR A 108 10.96 -1.20 -12.97
C THR A 108 10.45 -1.69 -11.62
N ARG A 109 9.52 -0.98 -10.97
CA ARG A 109 8.98 -1.33 -9.64
C ARG A 109 8.05 -2.52 -9.73
N ILE A 110 7.22 -2.58 -10.76
CA ILE A 110 6.43 -3.79 -11.07
C ILE A 110 7.36 -4.99 -11.21
N THR A 111 8.40 -4.87 -12.02
CA THR A 111 9.35 -5.96 -12.28
C THR A 111 10.07 -6.40 -11.02
N LEU A 112 10.55 -5.46 -10.20
CA LEU A 112 11.23 -5.75 -8.94
C LEU A 112 10.30 -6.45 -7.95
N LEU A 113 9.12 -5.88 -7.67
CA LEU A 113 8.17 -6.46 -6.73
C LEU A 113 7.67 -7.84 -7.18
N THR A 114 7.45 -8.05 -8.49
CA THR A 114 7.07 -9.36 -9.03
C THR A 114 8.18 -10.39 -8.85
N LYS A 115 9.45 -9.98 -9.00
CA LYS A 115 10.59 -10.88 -8.72
C LYS A 115 10.68 -11.20 -7.23
N GLU A 116 10.49 -10.22 -6.36
CA GLU A 116 10.50 -10.46 -4.91
C GLU A 116 9.33 -11.37 -4.47
N SER A 117 8.13 -11.20 -5.03
CA SER A 117 6.96 -12.02 -4.69
C SER A 117 7.12 -13.50 -5.07
N GLN A 118 8.04 -13.81 -5.99
CA GLN A 118 8.35 -15.18 -6.40
C GLN A 118 9.45 -15.82 -5.54
N LYS A 119 10.17 -15.06 -4.73
CA LYS A 119 11.19 -15.59 -3.82
C LYS A 119 10.51 -16.18 -2.60
N LYS A 120 11.15 -17.19 -1.98
CA LYS A 120 10.71 -17.79 -0.71
C LYS A 120 11.02 -16.91 0.52
N GLY A 121 11.16 -15.59 0.35
CA GLY A 121 11.50 -14.66 1.42
C GLY A 121 10.26 -14.08 2.08
N GLU A 122 10.35 -13.76 3.38
CA GLU A 122 9.23 -13.21 4.15
C GLU A 122 9.00 -11.72 3.86
N HIS A 123 10.01 -10.98 3.40
CA HIS A 123 9.96 -9.52 3.23
C HIS A 123 8.85 -9.03 2.31
N PHE A 124 8.56 -9.73 1.21
CA PHE A 124 7.46 -9.33 0.33
C PHE A 124 6.11 -9.47 1.04
N GLN A 125 5.91 -10.57 1.76
CA GLN A 125 4.68 -10.81 2.50
C GLN A 125 4.52 -9.78 3.64
N GLU A 126 5.58 -9.51 4.39
CA GLU A 126 5.60 -8.49 5.45
C GLU A 126 5.20 -7.10 4.92
N LEU A 127 5.69 -6.74 3.72
CA LEU A 127 5.34 -5.49 3.05
C LEU A 127 3.84 -5.45 2.72
N ILE A 128 3.32 -6.50 2.08
CA ILE A 128 1.90 -6.60 1.70
C ILE A 128 1.01 -6.56 2.95
N ASP A 129 1.36 -7.32 3.98
CA ASP A 129 0.62 -7.37 5.25
C ASP A 129 0.63 -6.02 5.97
N TYR A 130 1.76 -5.32 5.96
CA TYR A 130 1.86 -3.96 6.48
C TYR A 130 0.87 -3.03 5.79
N PHE A 131 0.89 -2.96 4.45
CA PHE A 131 -0.02 -2.08 3.72
C PHE A 131 -1.48 -2.51 3.86
N ASN A 132 -1.77 -3.80 3.87
CA ASN A 132 -3.13 -4.32 4.05
C ASN A 132 -3.71 -3.95 5.42
N ARG A 133 -2.93 -4.10 6.49
CA ARG A 133 -3.35 -3.69 7.83
C ARG A 133 -3.66 -2.19 7.92
N GLU A 134 -2.87 -1.36 7.26
CA GLU A 134 -3.04 0.11 7.31
C GLU A 134 -4.14 0.64 6.39
N LEU A 135 -4.43 -0.04 5.27
CA LEU A 135 -5.40 0.40 4.27
C LEU A 135 -6.74 -0.32 4.37
N PHE A 136 -6.75 -1.57 4.82
CA PHE A 136 -7.94 -2.44 4.83
C PHE A 136 -8.09 -3.16 6.19
N PRO A 137 -8.27 -2.42 7.30
CA PRO A 137 -8.32 -3.02 8.64
C PRO A 137 -9.53 -3.94 8.83
N GLU A 138 -10.65 -3.68 8.15
CA GLU A 138 -11.89 -4.46 8.24
C GLU A 138 -11.79 -5.85 7.57
N THR A 139 -10.81 -6.06 6.69
CA THR A 139 -10.58 -7.35 5.99
C THR A 139 -9.47 -8.20 6.60
N THR A 140 -8.71 -7.65 7.56
CA THR A 140 -7.61 -8.35 8.24
C THR A 140 -8.01 -9.03 9.55
N GLU A 141 -9.27 -8.91 9.99
CA GLU A 141 -9.77 -9.76 11.06
C GLU A 141 -9.93 -11.20 10.52
N PRO A 142 -9.31 -12.22 11.15
CA PRO A 142 -9.63 -13.59 10.80
C PRO A 142 -11.13 -13.78 11.04
N GLN A 143 -11.85 -14.21 10.00
CA GLN A 143 -13.22 -14.72 10.14
C GLN A 143 -13.17 -15.95 11.05
N GLY A 144 -13.18 -15.73 12.37
CA GLY A 144 -13.00 -16.75 13.40
C GLY A 144 -14.11 -16.72 14.43
N SER A 145 -15.30 -16.23 14.08
CA SER A 145 -16.43 -16.17 15.01
C SER A 145 -17.81 -16.46 14.40
N MET A 146 -17.99 -16.50 13.08
CA MET A 146 -19.31 -16.84 12.51
C MET A 146 -19.60 -18.35 12.45
N ASP A 147 -18.57 -19.20 12.28
CA ASP A 147 -18.78 -20.65 12.20
C ASP A 147 -19.13 -21.29 13.56
N ASN A 148 -18.82 -20.62 14.68
CA ASN A 148 -19.15 -21.13 16.02
C ASN A 148 -20.62 -20.91 16.40
N GLU A 149 -21.25 -19.80 16.00
CA GLU A 149 -22.67 -19.56 16.31
C GLU A 149 -23.58 -20.51 15.52
N GLU A 150 -23.24 -20.83 14.26
CA GLU A 150 -24.00 -21.77 13.44
C GLU A 150 -23.83 -23.23 13.93
N MET A 151 -22.66 -23.57 14.47
CA MET A 151 -22.38 -24.87 15.10
C MET A 151 -23.00 -25.00 16.51
N GLU A 152 -23.16 -23.91 17.27
CA GLU A 152 -23.87 -23.91 18.55
C GLU A 152 -25.40 -23.98 18.36
N LEU A 153 -25.95 -23.30 17.36
CA LEU A 153 -27.39 -23.40 17.04
C LEU A 153 -27.78 -24.81 16.58
N SER A 154 -26.94 -25.47 15.77
CA SER A 154 -27.21 -26.84 15.31
C SER A 154 -27.16 -27.86 16.45
N LYS A 155 -26.23 -27.70 17.41
CA LYS A 155 -26.21 -28.55 18.62
C LYS A 155 -27.39 -28.32 19.55
N ALA A 156 -27.86 -27.08 19.69
CA ALA A 156 -29.01 -26.77 20.55
C ALA A 156 -30.33 -27.35 20.02
N ILE A 157 -30.46 -27.51 18.69
CA ILE A 157 -31.64 -28.12 18.07
C ILE A 157 -31.64 -29.64 18.25
N ASP A 158 -30.47 -30.29 18.16
CA ASP A 158 -30.35 -31.74 18.34
C ASP A 158 -30.58 -32.19 19.80
N ASP A 159 -30.32 -31.32 20.78
CA ASP A 159 -30.53 -31.60 22.21
C ASP A 159 -32.00 -31.41 22.67
N GLU A 160 -32.87 -30.78 21.87
CA GLU A 160 -34.31 -30.64 22.17
C GLU A 160 -35.18 -31.78 21.58
N GLU A 161 -34.64 -32.62 20.69
CA GLU A 161 -35.37 -33.73 20.06
C GLU A 161 -35.13 -35.13 20.68
N ASN A 162 -34.42 -35.22 21.82
CA ASN A 162 -34.16 -36.48 22.57
C ASN A 162 -34.69 -36.43 24.01
#